data_AF-A0A423IJF2-F1
#
_entry.id   AF-A0A423IJF2-F1
#
_cell.length_a   1.000
_cell.length_b   1.000
_cell.length_c   1.000
_cell.angle_alpha   90.00
_cell.angle_beta   90.00
_cell.angle_gamma   90.00
#
_symmetry.space_group_name_H-M   'P 1'
#
loop_
_entity.id
_entity.type
_entity.pdbx_description
1 polymer ?
#
loop_
_entity_poly.entity_id
_entity_poly.type
_entity_poly.pdbx_seq_one_letter_code
_entity_poly.pdbx_strand_id
1 'polypeptide(L)'
;MSQLKVLRAADYPRMPWKNGGGSTEEITRDTGVGLDGFGWRLSIADIGESGGFSTFAGYERVITVLQGEGMTLRVDGQDTRSLLPLDPFAFSGESHVSCTLLGGPIRDFNLIYAPDRYHARLQWLEGEQRFFSSAGTVLVFSVVEQLEVTVGNNASQLGRHDCLQLDGNVGLLDISIKGQCCVIELIAR
;
A
#
# COMPACT_ATOMS: atom_id res chain seq x y z
N MET A 1 -17.38 -5.34 16.63
CA MET A 1 -18.07 -4.29 15.85
C MET A 1 -17.08 -3.81 14.80
N SER A 2 -17.54 -3.53 13.58
CA SER A 2 -16.67 -2.97 12.55
C SER A 2 -16.18 -1.59 12.96
N GLN A 3 -14.89 -1.31 12.78
CA GLN A 3 -14.29 -0.01 13.08
C GLN A 3 -13.90 0.68 11.78
N LEU A 4 -14.41 1.90 11.58
CA LEU A 4 -14.06 2.75 10.44
C LEU A 4 -13.27 3.96 10.94
N LYS A 5 -12.12 4.24 10.32
CA LYS A 5 -11.27 5.38 10.66
C LYS A 5 -10.59 5.95 9.41
N VAL A 6 -10.25 7.24 9.46
CA VAL A 6 -9.39 7.89 8.46
C VAL A 6 -8.04 8.17 9.11
N LEU A 7 -6.99 7.66 8.47
CA LEU A 7 -5.59 7.86 8.84
C LEU A 7 -5.03 8.99 8.00
N ARG A 8 -4.63 10.09 8.65
CA ARG A 8 -4.16 11.28 7.95
C ARG A 8 -2.69 11.19 7.61
N ALA A 9 -2.34 11.57 6.39
CA ALA A 9 -0.94 11.51 5.92
C ALA A 9 0.02 12.34 6.77
N ALA A 10 -0.47 13.47 7.31
CA ALA A 10 0.31 14.32 8.21
C ALA A 10 0.75 13.63 9.51
N ASP A 11 0.07 12.54 9.89
CA ASP A 11 0.30 11.83 11.15
C ASP A 11 1.14 10.56 10.97
N TYR A 12 1.57 10.22 9.75
CA TYR A 12 2.33 8.99 9.51
C TYR A 12 3.72 9.06 10.14
N PRO A 13 4.09 8.09 11.01
CA PRO A 13 5.44 8.04 11.56
C PRO A 13 6.44 7.73 10.46
N ARG A 14 7.47 8.58 10.37
CA ARG A 14 8.57 8.46 9.40
C ARG A 14 9.81 7.86 10.05
N MET A 15 10.35 6.81 9.44
CA MET A 15 11.56 6.13 9.89
C MET A 15 12.63 6.15 8.80
N PRO A 16 13.76 6.85 8.98
CA PRO A 16 14.90 6.80 8.07
C PRO A 16 15.48 5.38 7.99
N TRP A 17 15.96 4.99 6.82
CA TRP A 17 16.63 3.71 6.63
C TRP A 17 18.06 3.74 7.17
N LYS A 18 18.52 2.60 7.70
CA LYS A 18 19.88 2.48 8.26
C LYS A 18 20.99 2.78 7.24
N ASN A 19 20.75 2.53 5.96
CA ASN A 19 21.71 2.76 4.88
C ASN A 19 21.70 4.21 4.35
N GLY A 20 20.82 5.08 4.86
CA GLY A 20 20.69 6.46 4.41
C GLY A 20 20.02 6.67 3.04
N GLY A 21 19.70 5.59 2.31
CA GLY A 21 19.17 5.66 0.94
C GLY A 21 17.69 6.04 0.83
N GLY A 22 17.02 6.30 1.97
CA GLY A 22 15.58 6.56 1.98
C GLY A 22 14.95 6.60 3.37
N SER A 23 13.62 6.63 3.39
CA SER A 23 12.80 6.55 4.61
C SER A 23 11.48 5.84 4.34
N THR A 24 10.80 5.38 5.38
CA THR A 24 9.45 4.83 5.28
C THR A 24 8.49 5.56 6.21
N GLU A 25 7.36 5.98 5.67
CA GLU A 25 6.17 6.42 6.40
C GLU A 25 5.23 5.22 6.53
N GLU A 26 4.98 4.78 7.75
CA GLU A 26 4.02 3.70 7.98
C GLU A 26 2.60 4.25 8.04
N ILE A 27 1.71 3.68 7.23
CA ILE A 27 0.29 4.06 7.22
C ILE A 27 -0.44 3.28 8.31
N THR A 28 -0.41 1.94 8.20
CA THR A 28 -1.10 1.03 9.12
C THR A 28 -0.61 -0.40 8.94
N ARG A 29 -0.98 -1.27 9.87
CA ARG A 29 -0.64 -2.71 9.90
C ARG A 29 -1.70 -3.46 10.71
N ASP A 30 -1.67 -4.78 10.63
CA ASP A 30 -2.42 -5.64 11.55
C ASP A 30 -1.76 -5.74 12.94
N THR A 31 -2.20 -6.72 13.73
CA THR A 31 -1.61 -7.02 15.03
C THR A 31 -0.22 -7.65 14.89
N GLY A 32 0.82 -6.94 15.34
CA GLY A 32 2.21 -7.41 15.39
C GLY A 32 3.17 -6.28 15.78
N VAL A 33 4.33 -6.60 16.35
CA VAL A 33 5.35 -5.62 16.77
C VAL A 33 6.63 -5.85 15.98
N GLY A 34 7.23 -4.78 15.44
CA GLY A 34 8.50 -4.84 14.71
C GLY A 34 8.35 -5.03 13.19
N LEU A 35 9.44 -5.35 12.51
CA LEU A 35 9.46 -5.62 11.06
C LEU A 35 9.20 -7.09 10.71
N ASP A 36 9.12 -7.95 11.72
CA ASP A 36 8.81 -9.36 11.60
C ASP A 36 7.53 -9.65 12.38
N GLY A 37 6.68 -10.56 11.88
CA GLY A 37 5.52 -11.09 12.62
C GLY A 37 4.18 -10.40 12.36
N PHE A 38 4.15 -9.20 11.75
CA PHE A 38 2.89 -8.59 11.27
C PHE A 38 2.29 -9.46 10.15
N GLY A 39 0.97 -9.63 10.08
CA GLY A 39 0.27 -10.30 8.99
C GLY A 39 0.15 -9.46 7.72
N TRP A 40 0.01 -8.14 7.85
CA TRP A 40 0.12 -7.22 6.73
C TRP A 40 0.56 -5.82 7.19
N ARG A 41 1.18 -5.07 6.28
CA ARG A 41 1.68 -3.72 6.51
C ARG A 41 1.49 -2.87 5.26
N LEU A 42 1.02 -1.65 5.45
CA LEU A 42 0.91 -0.63 4.42
C LEU A 42 1.80 0.57 4.73
N SER A 43 2.55 1.04 3.75
CA SER A 43 3.50 2.13 3.93
C SER A 43 3.76 2.90 2.64
N ILE A 44 4.30 4.10 2.79
CA ILE A 44 4.94 4.87 1.72
C ILE A 44 6.45 4.86 1.96
N ALA A 45 7.27 4.63 0.94
CA ALA A 45 8.71 4.81 1.06
C ALA A 45 9.23 5.92 0.15
N ASP A 46 10.19 6.69 0.66
CA ASP A 46 10.99 7.61 -0.13
C ASP A 46 12.29 6.92 -0.48
N ILE A 47 12.58 6.82 -1.77
CA ILE A 47 13.79 6.19 -2.31
C ILE A 47 14.64 7.28 -2.91
N GLY A 48 15.69 7.68 -2.20
CA GLY A 48 16.60 8.74 -2.62
C GLY A 48 17.69 8.25 -3.56
N GLU A 49 18.11 7.00 -3.42
CA GLU A 49 19.23 6.42 -4.16
C GLU A 49 18.89 5.01 -4.65
N SER A 50 19.51 4.63 -5.78
CA SER A 50 19.43 3.25 -6.27
C SER A 50 20.14 2.30 -5.30
N GLY A 51 19.57 1.12 -5.06
CA GLY A 51 20.11 0.21 -4.05
C GLY A 51 19.29 -1.04 -3.82
N GLY A 52 19.80 -1.90 -2.94
CA GLY A 52 19.11 -3.13 -2.53
C GLY A 52 17.90 -2.85 -1.64
N PHE A 53 16.84 -3.62 -1.82
CA PHE A 53 15.71 -3.67 -0.89
C PHE A 53 15.97 -4.69 0.20
N SER A 54 15.39 -4.47 1.38
CA SER A 54 15.35 -5.48 2.44
C SER A 54 14.46 -6.66 2.04
N THR A 55 14.92 -7.86 2.36
CA THR A 55 14.15 -9.11 2.26
C THR A 55 13.14 -9.19 3.41
N PHE A 56 11.95 -9.70 3.10
CA PHE A 56 10.85 -10.02 4.02
C PHE A 56 10.44 -11.48 3.82
N ALA A 57 11.13 -12.41 4.49
CA ALA A 57 10.93 -13.84 4.25
C ALA A 57 9.52 -14.29 4.66
N GLY A 58 8.90 -15.14 3.84
CA GLY A 58 7.52 -15.59 4.02
C GLY A 58 6.44 -14.54 3.69
N TYR A 59 6.78 -13.42 3.08
CA TYR A 59 5.82 -12.37 2.68
C TYR A 59 5.71 -12.25 1.16
N GLU A 60 4.59 -11.68 0.72
CA GLU A 60 4.38 -11.15 -0.62
C GLU A 60 4.39 -9.63 -0.57
N ARG A 61 4.91 -8.99 -1.64
CA ARG A 61 4.98 -7.53 -1.76
C ARG A 61 4.29 -7.07 -3.04
N VAL A 62 3.53 -5.99 -2.92
CA VAL A 62 3.03 -5.23 -4.06
C VAL A 62 3.43 -3.78 -3.88
N ILE A 63 4.21 -3.28 -4.83
CA ILE A 63 4.70 -1.89 -4.81
C ILE A 63 4.07 -1.08 -5.94
N THR A 64 4.00 0.23 -5.78
CA THR A 64 3.55 1.14 -6.82
C THR A 64 4.24 2.49 -6.69
N VAL A 65 4.81 3.03 -7.76
CA VAL A 65 5.36 4.39 -7.74
C VAL A 65 4.22 5.40 -7.57
N LEU A 66 4.36 6.31 -6.61
CA LEU A 66 3.41 7.42 -6.38
C LEU A 66 3.90 8.74 -6.98
N GLN A 67 5.21 8.99 -6.90
CA GLN A 67 5.82 10.24 -7.32
C GLN A 67 7.21 10.00 -7.92
N GLY A 68 7.56 10.80 -8.92
CA GLY A 68 8.84 10.73 -9.63
C GLY A 68 8.72 9.98 -10.96
N GLU A 69 9.83 9.86 -11.68
CA GLU A 69 9.86 9.33 -13.04
C GLU A 69 9.73 7.80 -13.11
N GLY A 70 9.88 7.12 -11.98
CA GLY A 70 9.77 5.67 -11.86
C GLY A 70 11.09 4.97 -11.57
N MET A 71 11.03 3.64 -11.59
CA MET A 71 12.16 2.77 -11.31
C MET A 71 12.12 1.50 -12.16
N THR A 72 13.25 0.83 -12.28
CA THR A 72 13.33 -0.58 -12.69
C THR A 72 13.76 -1.40 -11.48
N LEU A 73 13.18 -2.58 -11.31
CA LEU A 73 13.65 -3.54 -10.32
C LEU A 73 14.45 -4.64 -11.00
N ARG A 74 15.46 -5.15 -10.30
CA ARG A 74 16.09 -6.43 -10.59
C ARG A 74 15.68 -7.42 -9.52
N VAL A 75 14.90 -8.43 -9.88
CA VAL A 75 14.35 -9.45 -8.99
C VAL A 75 15.00 -10.78 -9.32
N ASP A 76 15.76 -11.33 -8.38
CA ASP A 76 16.51 -12.60 -8.56
C ASP A 76 17.34 -12.65 -9.85
N GLY A 77 17.95 -11.52 -10.18
CA GLY A 77 18.81 -11.35 -11.34
C GLY A 77 18.10 -11.00 -12.65
N GLN A 78 16.77 -10.89 -12.65
CA GLN A 78 15.98 -10.50 -13.83
C GLN A 78 15.47 -9.07 -13.69
N ASP A 79 15.72 -8.25 -14.71
CA ASP A 79 15.22 -6.87 -14.74
C ASP A 79 13.74 -6.85 -15.13
N THR A 80 12.95 -6.02 -14.45
CA THR A 80 11.55 -5.78 -14.78
C THR A 80 11.45 -4.81 -15.96
N ARG A 81 10.23 -4.64 -16.49
CA ARG A 81 9.90 -3.40 -17.20
C ARG A 81 10.05 -2.20 -16.27
N SER A 82 10.14 -0.99 -16.84
CA SER A 82 10.00 0.25 -16.07
C SER A 82 8.67 0.27 -15.33
N LEU A 83 8.72 0.55 -14.02
CA LEU A 83 7.57 0.78 -13.16
C LEU A 83 7.33 2.29 -13.09
N LEU A 84 6.22 2.72 -13.70
CA LEU A 84 5.83 4.13 -13.79
C LEU A 84 4.81 4.49 -12.69
N PRO A 85 4.48 5.79 -12.51
CA PRO A 85 3.46 6.17 -11.53
C PRO A 85 2.15 5.40 -11.70
N LEU A 86 1.62 4.92 -10.57
CA LEU A 86 0.37 4.14 -10.45
C LEU A 86 0.37 2.80 -11.18
N ASP A 87 1.55 2.25 -11.44
CA ASP A 87 1.74 0.95 -12.08
C ASP A 87 2.18 -0.12 -11.07
N PRO A 88 1.27 -0.97 -10.58
CA PRO A 88 1.57 -1.93 -9.51
C PRO A 88 2.46 -3.07 -10.00
N PHE A 89 3.37 -3.52 -9.14
CA PHE A 89 4.24 -4.66 -9.40
C PHE A 89 4.32 -5.57 -8.17
N ALA A 90 4.07 -6.86 -8.37
CA ALA A 90 4.11 -7.87 -7.32
C ALA A 90 5.39 -8.72 -7.40
N PHE A 91 5.97 -9.03 -6.25
CA PHE A 91 7.14 -9.90 -6.13
C PHE A 91 7.19 -10.53 -4.74
N SER A 92 7.88 -11.67 -4.63
CA SER A 92 8.08 -12.35 -3.35
C SER A 92 8.96 -11.50 -2.44
N GLY A 93 8.60 -11.42 -1.17
CA GLY A 93 9.43 -10.82 -0.13
C GLY A 93 10.75 -11.56 0.10
N GLU A 94 10.86 -12.83 -0.31
CA GLU A 94 12.08 -13.64 -0.22
C GLU A 94 13.09 -13.36 -1.34
N SER A 95 12.65 -12.73 -2.43
CA SER A 95 13.52 -12.43 -3.57
C SER A 95 14.62 -11.43 -3.21
N HIS A 96 15.77 -11.58 -3.86
CA HIS A 96 16.83 -10.57 -3.82
C HIS A 96 16.49 -9.47 -4.82
N VAL A 97 16.16 -8.29 -4.29
CA VAL A 97 15.68 -7.16 -5.09
C VAL A 97 16.62 -5.96 -4.99
N SER A 98 16.97 -5.38 -6.14
CA SER A 98 17.59 -4.05 -6.20
C SER A 98 16.80 -3.12 -7.10
N CYS A 99 16.74 -1.85 -6.73
CA CYS A 99 16.07 -0.78 -7.46
C CYS A 99 17.09 0.10 -8.20
N THR A 100 16.78 0.41 -9.45
CA THR A 100 17.46 1.43 -10.25
C THR A 100 16.46 2.54 -10.58
N LEU A 101 16.74 3.76 -10.10
CA LEU A 101 15.93 4.94 -10.40
C LEU A 101 16.10 5.32 -11.87
N LEU A 102 15.00 5.64 -12.55
CA LEU A 102 15.04 6.05 -13.97
C LEU A 102 15.55 7.49 -14.14
N GLY A 103 15.38 8.30 -13.10
CA GLY A 103 15.85 9.68 -13.04
C GLY A 103 16.23 10.03 -11.60
N GLY A 104 15.38 10.80 -10.93
CA GLY A 104 15.58 11.24 -9.55
C GLY A 104 14.91 10.37 -8.48
N PRO A 105 14.89 10.86 -7.22
CA PRO A 105 14.18 10.23 -6.12
C PRO A 105 12.71 9.97 -6.42
N ILE A 106 12.19 8.88 -5.86
CA ILE A 106 10.77 8.51 -6.00
C ILE A 106 10.12 8.34 -4.63
N ARG A 107 8.78 8.39 -4.63
CA ARG A 107 7.97 7.88 -3.54
C ARG A 107 7.20 6.66 -4.03
N ASP A 108 7.17 5.58 -3.27
CA ASP A 108 6.37 4.40 -3.58
C ASP A 108 5.37 4.07 -2.48
N PHE A 109 4.32 3.37 -2.87
CA PHE A 109 3.31 2.77 -2.01
C PHE A 109 3.59 1.28 -1.95
N ASN A 110 3.56 0.70 -0.75
CA ASN A 110 4.00 -0.67 -0.54
C ASN A 110 3.02 -1.41 0.38
N LEU A 111 2.44 -2.48 -0.15
CA LEU A 111 1.71 -3.49 0.58
C LEU A 111 2.62 -4.70 0.79
N ILE A 112 2.82 -5.10 2.04
CA ILE A 112 3.52 -6.34 2.41
C ILE A 112 2.52 -7.20 3.19
N TYR A 113 2.33 -8.46 2.82
CA TYR A 113 1.39 -9.35 3.53
C TYR A 113 1.87 -10.79 3.56
N ALA A 114 1.51 -11.53 4.61
CA ALA A 114 1.83 -12.93 4.78
C ALA A 114 0.75 -13.79 4.08
N PRO A 115 1.04 -14.42 2.93
CA PRO A 115 0.04 -15.13 2.12
C PRO A 115 -0.56 -16.35 2.84
N ASP A 116 0.14 -16.92 3.82
CA ASP A 116 -0.36 -18.02 4.64
C ASP A 116 -1.43 -17.58 5.65
N ARG A 117 -1.47 -16.27 5.99
CA ARG A 117 -2.42 -15.70 6.94
C ARG A 117 -3.51 -14.85 6.29
N TYR A 118 -3.26 -14.30 5.10
CA TYR A 118 -4.17 -13.40 4.43
C TYR A 118 -4.28 -13.70 2.93
N HIS A 119 -5.51 -13.66 2.42
CA HIS A 119 -5.74 -13.32 1.01
C HIS A 119 -5.74 -11.80 0.87
N ALA A 120 -5.09 -11.30 -0.18
CA ALA A 120 -5.04 -9.88 -0.50
C ALA A 120 -5.52 -9.62 -1.92
N ARG A 121 -6.25 -8.52 -2.09
CA ARG A 121 -6.56 -7.92 -3.38
C ARG A 121 -6.14 -6.46 -3.33
N LEU A 122 -5.51 -5.99 -4.41
CA LEU A 122 -5.09 -4.60 -4.58
C LEU A 122 -5.53 -4.13 -5.96
N GLN A 123 -6.15 -2.96 -6.04
CA GLN A 123 -6.53 -2.35 -7.31
C GLN A 123 -6.43 -0.83 -7.25
N TRP A 124 -5.75 -0.25 -8.24
CA TRP A 124 -5.83 1.18 -8.53
C TRP A 124 -7.10 1.49 -9.32
N LEU A 125 -7.86 2.48 -8.85
CA LEU A 125 -9.15 2.87 -9.37
C LEU A 125 -9.18 4.37 -9.64
N GLU A 126 -10.03 4.80 -10.57
CA GLU A 126 -10.28 6.20 -10.91
C GLU A 126 -11.76 6.45 -11.23
N GLY A 127 -12.16 7.72 -11.22
CA GLY A 127 -13.54 8.12 -11.51
C GLY A 127 -14.52 7.73 -10.41
N GLU A 128 -15.76 7.45 -10.81
CA GLU A 128 -16.81 6.97 -9.90
C GLU A 128 -16.85 5.44 -9.92
N GLN A 129 -16.72 4.83 -8.75
CA GLN A 129 -16.68 3.39 -8.55
C GLN A 129 -17.69 2.98 -7.50
N ARG A 130 -18.29 1.81 -7.68
CA ARG A 130 -19.10 1.15 -6.65
C ARG A 130 -18.82 -0.34 -6.66
N PHE A 131 -18.55 -0.89 -5.50
CA PHE A 131 -18.30 -2.33 -5.34
C PHE A 131 -18.83 -2.82 -4.00
N PHE A 132 -18.97 -4.14 -3.90
CA PHE A 132 -19.39 -4.81 -2.69
C PHE A 132 -18.29 -5.72 -2.20
N SER A 133 -18.00 -5.69 -0.89
CA SER A 133 -16.90 -6.46 -0.31
C SER A 133 -17.33 -7.15 0.99
N SER A 134 -16.93 -8.41 1.12
CA SER A 134 -17.01 -9.17 2.37
C SER A 134 -15.65 -9.30 3.06
N ALA A 135 -14.64 -8.52 2.63
CA ALA A 135 -13.31 -8.58 3.22
C ALA A 135 -13.33 -8.11 4.68
N GLY A 136 -12.59 -8.80 5.54
CA GLY A 136 -12.51 -8.48 6.97
C GLY A 136 -11.87 -7.12 7.23
N THR A 137 -10.91 -6.74 6.38
CA THR A 137 -10.31 -5.41 6.34
C THR A 137 -10.40 -4.83 4.92
N VAL A 138 -10.78 -3.56 4.83
CA VAL A 138 -10.76 -2.77 3.58
C VAL A 138 -9.98 -1.48 3.81
N LEU A 139 -9.04 -1.19 2.92
CA LEU A 139 -8.24 0.04 2.93
C LEU A 139 -8.50 0.81 1.63
N VAL A 140 -8.68 2.14 1.73
CA VAL A 140 -8.81 3.04 0.58
C VAL A 140 -7.77 4.15 0.72
N PHE A 141 -6.73 4.10 -0.11
CA PHE A 141 -5.61 5.04 -0.11
C PHE A 141 -5.78 6.08 -1.22
N SER A 142 -5.83 7.37 -0.88
CA SER A 142 -6.03 8.46 -1.83
C SER A 142 -4.74 8.94 -2.48
N VAL A 143 -4.79 9.28 -3.77
CA VAL A 143 -3.70 10.00 -4.47
C VAL A 143 -4.14 11.37 -5.01
N VAL A 144 -5.30 11.86 -4.56
CA VAL A 144 -5.89 13.15 -4.94
C VAL A 144 -6.16 14.00 -3.71
N GLU A 145 -6.27 15.32 -3.88
CA GLU A 145 -6.51 16.26 -2.78
C GLU A 145 -7.88 16.11 -2.12
N GLN A 146 -8.86 15.55 -2.86
CA GLN A 146 -10.20 15.34 -2.38
C GLN A 146 -10.76 14.06 -3.00
N LEU A 147 -10.77 12.99 -2.21
CA LEU A 147 -11.42 11.73 -2.53
C LEU A 147 -12.63 11.55 -1.62
N GLU A 148 -13.79 11.33 -2.23
CA GLU A 148 -15.01 10.99 -1.48
C GLU A 148 -15.15 9.48 -1.40
N VAL A 149 -15.29 8.96 -0.19
CA VAL A 149 -15.52 7.53 0.06
C VAL A 149 -16.75 7.39 0.92
N THR A 150 -17.68 6.55 0.50
CA THR A 150 -18.88 6.19 1.26
C THR A 150 -18.88 4.69 1.52
N VAL A 151 -18.98 4.31 2.80
CA VAL A 151 -19.11 2.92 3.24
C VAL A 151 -20.44 2.75 3.96
N GLY A 152 -21.38 2.05 3.31
CA GLY A 152 -22.79 2.03 3.74
C GLY A 152 -23.35 3.45 3.80
N ASN A 153 -23.70 3.92 5.01
CA ASN A 153 -24.22 5.27 5.22
C ASN A 153 -23.16 6.28 5.70
N ASN A 154 -21.88 5.87 5.82
CA ASN A 154 -20.82 6.72 6.34
C ASN A 154 -20.00 7.30 5.21
N ALA A 155 -20.10 8.61 5.00
CA ALA A 155 -19.26 9.35 4.07
C ALA A 155 -17.99 9.85 4.76
N SER A 156 -16.88 9.87 4.03
CA SER A 156 -15.57 10.36 4.47
C SER A 156 -14.86 11.08 3.34
N GLN A 157 -14.08 12.10 3.69
CA GLN A 157 -13.24 12.87 2.76
C GLN A 157 -11.78 12.62 3.10
N LEU A 158 -11.02 12.23 2.07
CA LEU A 158 -9.60 11.89 2.17
C LEU A 158 -8.80 12.90 1.34
N GLY A 159 -7.77 13.49 1.97
CA GLY A 159 -6.76 14.28 1.27
C GLY A 159 -5.75 13.39 0.55
N ARG A 160 -4.76 14.01 -0.11
CA ARG A 160 -3.70 13.26 -0.78
C ARG A 160 -2.95 12.41 0.25
N HIS A 161 -2.82 11.13 -0.06
CA HIS A 161 -2.17 10.09 0.75
C HIS A 161 -2.86 9.76 2.08
N ASP A 162 -4.03 10.33 2.36
CA ASP A 162 -4.86 9.82 3.45
C ASP A 162 -5.34 8.40 3.12
N CYS A 163 -5.60 7.62 4.16
CA CYS A 163 -6.05 6.24 4.05
C CYS A 163 -7.27 6.00 4.94
N LEU A 164 -8.39 5.58 4.35
CA LEU A 164 -9.53 5.07 5.11
C LEU A 164 -9.30 3.59 5.39
N GLN A 165 -9.50 3.18 6.64
CA GLN A 165 -9.39 1.81 7.09
C GLN A 165 -10.70 1.37 7.73
N LEU A 166 -11.22 0.25 7.25
CA LEU A 166 -12.29 -0.49 7.88
C LEU A 166 -11.75 -1.84 8.34
N ASP A 167 -11.97 -2.18 9.61
CA ASP A 167 -11.62 -3.47 10.19
C ASP A 167 -12.85 -4.16 10.81
N GLY A 168 -12.79 -5.48 10.94
CA GLY A 168 -13.81 -6.27 11.63
C GLY A 168 -15.14 -6.32 10.90
N ASN A 169 -15.12 -6.22 9.57
CA ASN A 169 -16.29 -6.47 8.75
C ASN A 169 -16.75 -7.93 8.91
N VAL A 170 -18.06 -8.14 9.02
CA VAL A 170 -18.68 -9.46 9.14
C VAL A 170 -19.82 -9.65 8.12
N GLY A 171 -19.98 -8.73 7.18
CA GLY A 171 -21.07 -8.74 6.21
C GLY A 171 -20.66 -8.22 4.84
N LEU A 172 -21.65 -8.02 3.97
CA LEU A 172 -21.45 -7.43 2.65
C LEU A 172 -21.53 -5.90 2.75
N LEU A 173 -20.39 -5.24 2.57
CA LEU A 173 -20.30 -3.78 2.52
C LEU A 173 -20.70 -3.28 1.14
N ASP A 174 -21.36 -2.13 1.08
CA ASP A 174 -21.57 -1.33 -0.14
C ASP A 174 -20.63 -0.13 -0.06
N ILE A 175 -19.69 -0.05 -1.00
CA ILE A 175 -18.63 0.98 -1.00
C ILE A 175 -18.72 1.75 -2.31
N SER A 176 -18.82 3.07 -2.21
CA SER A 176 -18.77 3.99 -3.33
C SER A 176 -17.60 4.96 -3.19
N ILE A 177 -16.87 5.18 -4.28
CA ILE A 177 -15.67 6.02 -4.32
C ILE A 177 -15.78 6.99 -5.49
N LYS A 178 -15.35 8.23 -5.27
CA LYS A 178 -15.24 9.26 -6.31
C LYS A 178 -13.86 9.89 -6.31
N GLY A 179 -13.01 9.47 -7.25
CA GLY A 179 -11.65 9.97 -7.46
C GLY A 179 -10.61 8.84 -7.54
N GLN A 180 -9.34 9.23 -7.72
CA GLN A 180 -8.25 8.28 -7.93
C GLN A 180 -7.67 7.77 -6.60
N CYS A 181 -7.63 6.45 -6.45
CA CYS A 181 -7.21 5.80 -5.21
C CYS A 181 -6.71 4.38 -5.46
N CYS A 182 -6.12 3.78 -4.43
CA CYS A 182 -5.89 2.35 -4.34
C CYS A 182 -6.86 1.74 -3.34
N VAL A 183 -7.57 0.69 -3.75
CA VAL A 183 -8.40 -0.14 -2.86
C VAL A 183 -7.64 -1.42 -2.55
N ILE A 184 -7.56 -1.76 -1.27
CA ILE A 184 -6.99 -3.01 -0.79
C ILE A 184 -8.02 -3.74 0.06
N GLU A 185 -8.18 -5.03 -0.20
CA GLU A 185 -9.08 -5.90 0.55
C GLU A 185 -8.27 -7.07 1.11
N LEU A 186 -8.39 -7.30 2.41
CA LEU A 186 -7.64 -8.31 3.15
C LEU A 186 -8.61 -9.24 3.87
N ILE A 187 -8.46 -10.54 3.63
CA ILE A 187 -9.29 -11.61 4.22
C ILE A 187 -8.36 -12.55 4.98
N ALA A 188 -8.56 -12.67 6.30
CA ALA A 188 -7.82 -13.63 7.11
C ALA A 188 -8.14 -15.07 6.68
N ARG A 189 -7.14 -15.95 6.72
CA ARG A 189 -7.26 -17.39 6.47
C ARG A 189 -7.56 -18.17 7.75
#